data_AF-A0A838EUA8-F1
#
_entry.id   AF-A0A838EUA8-F1
#
_cell.length_a   1.000
_cell.length_b   1.000
_cell.length_c   1.000
_cell.angle_alpha   90.00
_cell.angle_beta   90.00
_cell.angle_gamma   90.00
#
_symmetry.space_group_name_H-M   'P 1'
#
loop_
_entity.id
_entity.type
_entity.pdbx_description
1 polymer ?
#
loop_
_entity_poly.entity_id
_entity_poly.type
_entity_poly.pdbx_seq_one_letter_code
_entity_poly.pdbx_strand_id
1 'polypeptide(L)' 'MAIVVHEAAHAWMANKFGDPTAKNEGRLTLNPAAHYDPWGTIFFPLLAAVTGFAMIGWARPV' A
#
# COMPACT_ATOMS: atom_id res chain seq x y z
N MET A 1 -10.07 -3.42 -3.33
CA MET A 1 -10.60 -2.95 -2.02
C MET A 1 -10.06 -3.72 -0.83
N ALA A 2 -9.89 -5.06 -0.88
CA ALA A 2 -9.39 -5.84 0.27
C ALA A 2 -8.06 -5.32 0.86
N ILE A 3 -7.08 -4.98 0.01
CA ILE A 3 -5.77 -4.51 0.48
C ILE A 3 -5.84 -3.10 1.09
N VAL A 4 -6.69 -2.22 0.56
CA VAL A 4 -6.88 -0.86 1.09
C VAL A 4 -7.47 -0.91 2.49
N VAL A 5 -8.43 -1.80 2.72
CA VAL A 5 -9.01 -2.02 4.06
C VAL A 5 -7.98 -2.63 5.01
N HIS A 6 -7.15 -3.56 4.53
CA HIS A 6 -6.06 -4.17 5.31
C HIS A 6 -5.04 -3.12 5.79
N GLU A 7 -4.51 -2.31 4.87
CA GLU A 7 -3.54 -1.26 5.19
C GLU A 7 -4.16 -0.15 6.06
N ALA A 8 -5.41 0.24 5.79
CA ALA A 8 -6.10 1.22 6.63
C ALA A 8 -6.34 0.71 8.07
N ALA A 9 -6.56 -0.60 8.25
CA ALA A 9 -6.70 -1.20 9.58
C ALA A 9 -5.38 -1.22 10.35
N HIS A 10 -4.26 -1.51 9.68
CA HIS A 10 -2.91 -1.39 10.27
C HIS A 10 -2.62 0.04 10.70
N ALA A 11 -2.84 1.01 9.80
CA ALA A 11 -2.67 2.43 10.09
C ALA A 11 -3.53 2.89 11.28
N TRP A 12 -4.77 2.38 11.37
CA TRP A 12 -5.66 2.68 12.48
C TRP A 12 -5.16 2.12 13.80
N MET A 13 -4.71 0.86 13.81
CA MET A 13 -4.12 0.23 15.00
C MET A 13 -2.87 0.97 15.45
N ALA A 14 -1.91 1.24 14.55
CA ALA A 14 -0.69 1.99 14.85
C ALA A 14 -1.01 3.35 15.50
N ASN A 15 -1.93 4.13 14.91
CA ASN A 15 -2.35 5.41 15.45
C ASN A 15 -3.05 5.29 16.82
N LYS A 16 -3.83 4.22 17.03
CA LYS A 16 -4.48 3.96 18.33
C LYS A 16 -3.46 3.65 19.44
N PHE A 17 -2.37 2.99 19.09
CA PHE A 17 -1.27 2.65 20.02
C PHE A 17 -0.17 3.72 20.09
N GLY A 18 -0.38 4.89 19.45
CA GLY A 18 0.47 6.06 19.61
C GLY A 18 1.51 6.29 18.52
N ASP A 19 1.48 5.54 17.41
CA ASP A 19 2.28 5.81 16.22
C ASP A 19 1.45 6.58 15.17
N PRO A 20 1.60 7.91 15.05
CA PRO A 20 0.83 8.72 14.12
C PRO A 20 1.42 8.75 12.70
N THR A 21 2.46 7.97 12.37
CA THR A 21 3.18 8.07 11.08
C THR A 21 2.24 7.97 9.88
N ALA A 22 1.48 6.88 9.77
CA ALA A 22 0.54 6.68 8.67
C ALA A 22 -0.59 7.74 8.65
N LYS A 23 -0.99 8.28 9.81
CA LYS A 23 -1.96 9.37 9.89
C LYS A 23 -1.38 10.69 9.36
N ASN A 24 -0.15 11.02 9.73
CA ASN A 24 0.54 12.23 9.30
C ASN A 24 0.88 12.20 7.80
N GLU A 25 1.13 11.02 7.26
CA GLU A 25 1.30 10.80 5.81
C GLU A 25 -0.04 10.83 5.02
N GLY A 26 -1.19 11.00 5.71
CA GLY A 26 -2.51 11.03 5.06
C GLY A 26 -3.02 9.65 4.60
N ARG A 27 -2.44 8.57 5.13
CA ARG A 27 -2.70 7.17 4.72
C ARG A 27 -3.73 6.47 5.60
N LEU A 28 -4.21 7.12 6.67
CA LEU A 28 -5.36 6.66 7.44
C LEU A 28 -6.68 6.96 6.69
N THR A 29 -6.89 6.31 5.55
CA THR A 29 -8.04 6.53 4.67
C THR A 29 -8.36 5.28 3.86
N LEU A 30 -9.62 5.13 3.44
CA LEU A 30 -10.05 4.08 2.51
C LEU A 30 -9.90 4.50 1.04
N ASN A 31 -9.30 5.67 0.77
CA ASN A 31 -8.99 6.09 -0.59
C ASN A 31 -7.83 5.26 -1.15
N PRO A 32 -8.03 4.45 -2.22
CA PRO A 32 -6.97 3.62 -2.80
C PRO A 32 -5.77 4.42 -3.30
N ALA A 33 -5.99 5.66 -3.73
CA ALA A 33 -4.92 6.52 -4.23
C ALA A 33 -3.90 6.90 -3.15
N ALA A 34 -4.29 6.92 -1.86
CA ALA A 34 -3.37 7.20 -0.76
C ALA A 34 -2.41 6.04 -0.45
N HIS A 35 -2.73 4.84 -0.94
CA HIS A 35 -1.95 3.61 -0.74
C HIS A 35 -1.21 3.16 -2.01
N TYR A 36 -1.40 3.91 -3.09
CA TYR A 36 -0.78 3.63 -4.38
C TYR A 36 0.70 4.03 -4.35
N ASP A 37 1.58 3.11 -4.78
CA ASP A 37 2.99 3.40 -5.01
C ASP A 37 3.28 3.30 -6.52
N PRO A 38 3.54 4.44 -7.21
CA PRO A 38 3.83 4.46 -8.63
C PRO A 38 5.06 3.63 -9.01
N TRP A 39 6.04 3.56 -8.11
CA TRP A 39 7.29 2.86 -8.38
C TRP A 39 7.09 1.36 -8.39
N GLY A 40 6.58 0.78 -7.30
CA GLY A 40 6.30 -0.65 -7.27
C GLY A 40 5.25 -1.06 -8.32
N THR A 41 4.22 -0.23 -8.53
CA THR A 41 3.16 -0.57 -9.50
C THR A 41 3.64 -0.62 -10.95
N ILE A 42 4.74 0.07 -11.30
CA ILE A 42 5.34 0.00 -12.64
C ILE A 42 6.46 -1.04 -12.68
N PHE A 43 7.28 -1.10 -11.62
CA PHE A 43 8.46 -1.96 -11.56
C PHE A 43 8.11 -3.44 -11.52
N PHE A 44 7.12 -3.85 -10.69
CA PHE A 44 6.76 -5.26 -10.57
C PHE A 44 6.13 -5.83 -11.85
N PRO A 45 5.23 -5.13 -12.58
CA PRO A 45 4.75 -5.61 -13.87
C PRO A 45 5.84 -5.65 -14.96
N LEU A 46 6.76 -4.68 -15.00
CA LEU A 46 7.88 -4.72 -15.93
C LEU A 46 8.82 -5.90 -15.63
N LEU A 47 9.12 -6.14 -14.36
CA LEU A 47 9.92 -7.29 -13.95
C LEU A 47 9.22 -8.61 -14.31
N ALA A 48 7.91 -8.71 -14.06
CA ALA A 48 7.10 -9.86 -14.46
C ALA A 48 7.12 -10.07 -15.98
N ALA A 49 7.02 -8.99 -16.76
CA ALA A 49 7.06 -9.06 -18.23
C ALA A 49 8.42 -9.53 -18.77
N VAL A 50 9.53 -9.15 -18.13
CA VAL A 50 10.89 -9.54 -18.56
C VAL A 50 11.25 -10.95 -18.08
N THR A 51 10.78 -11.37 -16.91
CA THR A 51 11.16 -12.66 -16.29
C THR A 51 10.16 -13.79 -16.57
N GLY A 52 8.95 -13.46 -17.07
CA GLY A 52 7.85 -14.42 -17.23
C GLY A 52 7.19 -14.84 -15.92
N PHE A 53 7.50 -14.17 -14.80
CA PHE A 53 6.95 -14.49 -13.48
C PHE A 53 5.51 -14.01 -13.34
N ALA A 54 4.76 -14.59 -12.41
CA ALA A 54 3.37 -14.19 -12.14
C ALA A 54 3.30 -12.71 -11.71
N MET A 55 2.27 -11.98 -12.15
CA MET A 55 2.06 -10.59 -11.74
C MET A 55 1.81 -10.50 -10.23
N ILE A 56 2.70 -9.82 -9.52
CA ILE A 56 2.56 -9.52 -8.09
C ILE A 56 2.01 -8.10 -7.96
N GLY A 57 0.86 -7.95 -7.30
CA GLY A 57 0.32 -6.65 -6.95
C GLY A 57 1.12 -6.01 -5.81
N TRP A 58 1.43 -4.73 -5.93
CA TRP A 58 2.17 -3.96 -4.92
C TRP A 58 1.30 -2.81 -4.40
N ALA A 59 1.31 -2.61 -3.10
CA ALA A 59 0.76 -1.43 -2.44
C ALA A 59 1.82 -0.89 -1.48
N ARG A 60 1.80 0.42 -1.22
CA ARG A 60 2.74 1.02 -0.27
C ARG A 60 2.42 0.48 1.13
N PRO A 61 3.35 -0.21 1.82
CA PRO A 61 3.08 -0.77 3.14
C PRO A 61 2.99 0.35 4.19
N VAL A 62 2.02 0.28 5.10
CA VAL A 62 1.93 1.18 6.28
C VAL A 62 2.80 0.71 7.44
#